data_AF-A0A419SMY5-F1
#
_entry.id   AF-A0A419SMY5-F1
#
_cell.length_a   1.000
_cell.length_b   1.000
_cell.length_c   1.000
_cell.angle_alpha   90.00
_cell.angle_beta   90.00
_cell.angle_gamma   90.00
#
_symmetry.space_group_name_H-M   'P 1'
#
loop_
_entity.id
_entity.type
_entity.pdbx_description
1 polymer ?
#
loop_
_entity_poly.entity_id
_entity_poly.type
_entity_poly.pdbx_seq_one_letter_code
_entity_poly.pdbx_strand_id
1 'polypeptide(L)'
;MKKLSLHIIRPVRNPFYQVTWEMRDEKFIDEKFIKDEYRIVWEEAEAFGMSFTVEERVDILKSMKCVACMLWGGIYYFYCRDAGVYWEELANILDRKQKEEDE
;
A
#
# COMPACT_ATOMS: atom_id res chain seq x y z
N MET A 1 -12.70 46.14 15.33
CA MET A 1 -12.12 44.85 15.77
C MET A 1 -11.91 43.96 14.54
N LYS A 2 -10.68 43.50 14.27
CA LYS A 2 -10.41 42.57 13.15
C LYS A 2 -10.82 41.16 13.58
N LYS A 3 -11.72 40.51 12.84
CA LYS A 3 -12.09 39.11 13.06
C LYS A 3 -10.92 38.23 12.59
N LEU A 4 -10.32 37.48 13.52
CA LEU A 4 -9.44 36.37 13.18
C LEU A 4 -10.29 35.14 12.88
N SER A 5 -10.09 34.52 11.73
CA SER A 5 -10.63 33.20 11.40
C SER A 5 -9.51 32.16 11.42
N LEU A 6 -9.73 31.07 12.16
CA LEU A 6 -8.85 29.91 12.20
C LEU A 6 -9.29 28.93 11.10
N HIS A 7 -8.43 28.67 10.13
CA HIS A 7 -8.67 27.66 9.10
C HIS A 7 -7.87 26.41 9.41
N ILE A 8 -8.54 25.33 9.79
CA ILE A 8 -7.90 24.01 9.98
C ILE A 8 -7.89 23.31 8.62
N ILE A 9 -6.73 23.26 7.98
CA ILE A 9 -6.53 22.44 6.77
C ILE A 9 -6.18 21.03 7.25
N ARG A 10 -7.09 20.07 7.09
CA ARG A 10 -6.79 18.64 7.29
C ARG A 10 -6.25 18.06 5.98
N PRO A 11 -5.02 17.55 5.93
CA PRO A 11 -4.56 16.82 4.75
C PRO A 11 -5.36 15.52 4.63
N VAL A 12 -6.17 15.41 3.57
CA VAL A 12 -6.77 14.14 3.16
C VAL A 12 -5.65 13.34 2.51
N ARG A 13 -5.36 12.14 3.03
CA ARG A 13 -4.42 11.22 2.39
C ARG A 13 -5.21 10.29 1.50
N ASN A 14 -4.76 10.18 0.25
CA ASN A 14 -5.35 9.26 -0.70
C ASN A 14 -4.74 7.86 -0.52
N PRO A 15 -5.52 6.79 -0.79
CA PRO A 15 -5.00 5.44 -0.75
C PRO A 15 -3.94 5.29 -1.84
N PHE A 16 -2.91 4.50 -1.59
CA PHE A 16 -1.90 4.16 -2.60
C PHE A 16 -2.28 2.89 -3.39
N TYR A 17 -3.16 2.06 -2.81
CA TYR A 17 -3.58 0.81 -3.42
C TYR A 17 -5.04 0.52 -3.05
N GLN A 18 -5.80 0.01 -4.03
CA GLN A 18 -7.18 -0.40 -3.84
C GLN A 18 -7.45 -1.76 -4.49
N VAL A 19 -8.34 -2.54 -3.88
CA VAL A 19 -8.76 -3.84 -4.40
C VAL A 19 -10.28 -3.98 -4.31
N THR A 20 -10.91 -4.23 -5.46
CA THR A 20 -12.30 -4.65 -5.54
C THR A 20 -12.34 -6.17 -5.35
N TRP A 21 -12.67 -6.62 -4.14
CA TRP A 21 -12.50 -8.02 -3.77
C TRP A 21 -13.32 -8.99 -4.63
N GLU A 22 -14.57 -8.63 -4.94
CA GLU A 22 -15.46 -9.49 -5.72
C GLU A 22 -14.99 -9.70 -7.16
N MET A 23 -14.31 -8.71 -7.75
CA MET A 23 -13.83 -8.75 -9.13
C MET A 23 -12.35 -9.14 -9.23
N ARG A 24 -11.65 -9.29 -8.08
CA ARG A 24 -10.18 -9.42 -8.01
C ARG A 24 -9.45 -8.35 -8.82
N ASP A 25 -10.04 -7.16 -8.89
CA ASP A 25 -9.47 -6.04 -9.61
C ASP A 25 -8.63 -5.20 -8.65
N GLU A 26 -7.35 -5.05 -8.95
CA GLU A 26 -6.41 -4.28 -8.14
C GLU A 26 -5.91 -3.05 -8.89
N LYS A 27 -5.63 -1.98 -8.13
CA LYS A 27 -5.12 -0.75 -8.70
C LYS A 27 -4.16 -0.05 -7.73
N PHE A 28 -2.95 0.18 -8.19
CA PHE A 28 -2.06 1.19 -7.62
C PHE A 28 -2.54 2.57 -8.04
N ILE A 29 -2.70 3.45 -7.05
CA ILE A 29 -3.24 4.79 -7.24
C ILE A 29 -2.07 5.76 -7.34
N ASP A 30 -1.60 5.95 -8.57
CA ASP A 30 -0.60 6.96 -8.91
C ASP A 30 -1.28 8.32 -9.04
N GLU A 31 -1.54 8.96 -7.90
CA GLU A 31 -1.78 10.39 -7.97
C GLU A 31 -0.50 11.10 -8.38
N LYS A 32 -0.60 12.20 -9.13
CA LYS A 32 0.52 13.02 -9.64
C LYS A 32 1.61 13.41 -8.61
N PHE A 33 1.41 13.13 -7.32
CA PHE A 33 2.30 13.43 -6.21
C PHE A 33 2.82 12.20 -5.46
N ILE A 34 2.21 11.03 -5.66
CA ILE A 34 2.72 9.74 -5.20
C ILE A 34 3.42 9.16 -6.43
N LYS A 35 4.73 9.41 -6.55
CA LYS A 35 5.55 8.67 -7.53
C LYS A 35 5.35 7.17 -7.25
N ASP A 36 5.58 6.30 -8.24
CA ASP A 36 5.43 4.83 -8.22
C ASP A 36 6.13 4.06 -7.05
N GLU A 37 6.58 4.75 -6.00
CA GLU A 37 7.28 4.28 -4.80
C GLU A 37 6.59 3.07 -4.13
N TYR A 38 5.26 3.01 -4.13
CA TYR A 38 4.54 1.88 -3.53
C TYR A 38 4.49 0.65 -4.44
N ARG A 39 4.63 0.85 -5.77
CA ARG A 39 4.57 -0.20 -6.78
C ARG A 39 5.93 -0.83 -7.03
N ILE A 40 7.01 -0.04 -7.00
CA ILE A 40 8.38 -0.46 -7.35
C ILE A 40 8.84 -1.71 -6.60
N VAL A 41 8.60 -1.82 -5.28
CA VAL A 41 9.02 -3.01 -4.50
C VAL A 41 8.46 -4.30 -5.07
N TRP A 42 7.20 -4.26 -5.50
CA TRP A 42 6.54 -5.43 -6.08
C TRP A 42 7.12 -5.77 -7.45
N GLU A 43 7.39 -4.76 -8.27
CA GLU A 43 8.01 -4.97 -9.59
C GLU A 43 9.43 -5.52 -9.46
N GLU A 44 10.20 -5.06 -8.47
CA GLU A 44 11.52 -5.62 -8.16
C GLU A 44 11.41 -7.08 -7.74
N ALA A 45 10.51 -7.41 -6.79
CA ALA A 45 10.29 -8.78 -6.36
C ALA A 45 9.84 -9.71 -7.51
N GLU A 46 8.95 -9.23 -8.38
CA GLU A 46 8.52 -9.97 -9.58
C GLU A 46 9.65 -10.16 -10.59
N ALA A 47 10.54 -9.17 -10.74
CA ALA A 47 11.74 -9.30 -11.56
C ALA A 47 12.74 -10.34 -11.00
N PHE A 48 12.72 -10.60 -9.69
CA PHE A 48 13.49 -11.67 -9.04
C PHE A 48 12.80 -13.04 -9.09
N GLY A 49 11.65 -13.16 -9.76
CA GLY A 49 10.96 -14.43 -9.99
C GLY A 49 9.87 -14.76 -8.97
N MET A 50 9.57 -13.85 -8.03
CA MET A 50 8.41 -13.99 -7.16
C MET A 50 7.13 -13.71 -7.96
N SER A 51 6.03 -14.40 -7.64
CA SER A 51 4.72 -14.10 -8.22
C SER A 51 3.70 -13.95 -7.11
N PHE A 52 2.86 -12.91 -7.17
CA PHE A 52 1.87 -12.64 -6.14
C PHE A 52 0.47 -12.58 -6.73
N THR A 53 -0.44 -13.36 -6.16
CA THR A 53 -1.88 -13.20 -6.34
C THR A 53 -2.38 -11.93 -5.64
N VAL A 54 -3.56 -11.45 -6.04
CA VAL A 54 -4.22 -10.32 -5.38
C VAL A 54 -4.46 -10.62 -3.89
N GLU A 55 -4.84 -11.85 -3.57
CA GLU A 55 -5.00 -12.34 -2.21
C GLU A 55 -3.71 -12.20 -1.40
N GLU A 56 -2.58 -12.66 -1.94
CA GLU A 56 -1.29 -12.58 -1.25
C GLU A 56 -0.84 -11.14 -1.04
N ARG A 57 -1.02 -10.27 -2.04
CA ARG A 57 -0.74 -8.83 -1.90
C ARG A 57 -1.59 -8.23 -0.78
N VAL A 58 -2.89 -8.50 -0.78
CA VAL A 58 -3.82 -8.02 0.26
C VAL A 58 -3.41 -8.52 1.65
N ASP A 59 -3.07 -9.79 1.80
CA ASP A 59 -2.71 -10.38 3.08
C ASP A 59 -1.37 -9.84 3.60
N ILE A 60 -0.37 -9.69 2.72
CA ILE A 60 0.89 -9.03 3.04
C ILE A 60 0.63 -7.59 3.51
N LEU A 61 -0.12 -6.81 2.74
CA LEU A 61 -0.42 -5.41 3.09
C LEU A 61 -1.21 -5.27 4.39
N LYS A 62 -2.11 -6.21 4.71
CA LYS A 62 -2.83 -6.24 6.00
C LYS A 62 -1.92 -6.62 7.17
N SER A 63 -0.83 -7.34 6.93
CA SER A 63 0.14 -7.72 7.97
C SER A 63 1.13 -6.60 8.32
N MET A 64 1.31 -5.62 7.42
CA MET A 64 2.22 -4.49 7.61
C MET A 64 1.69 -3.51 8.66
N LYS A 65 2.54 -3.14 9.62
CA LYS A 65 2.23 -2.19 10.69
C LYS A 65 2.10 -0.76 10.19
N CYS A 66 2.85 -0.39 9.14
CA CYS A 66 2.81 0.96 8.60
C CYS A 66 1.62 1.21 7.65
N VAL A 67 0.88 0.15 7.28
CA VAL A 67 -0.25 0.20 6.35
C VAL A 67 -1.57 0.15 7.12
N ALA A 68 -2.44 1.13 6.85
CA ALA A 68 -3.82 1.11 7.29
C ALA A 68 -4.71 0.57 6.18
N CYS A 69 -5.54 -0.42 6.51
CA CYS A 69 -6.53 -1.01 5.61
C CYS A 69 -7.95 -0.55 6.00
N MET A 70 -8.71 -0.07 5.03
CA MET A 70 -10.11 0.32 5.20
C MET A 70 -10.98 -0.43 4.18
N LEU A 71 -12.02 -1.11 4.66
CA LEU A 71 -13.04 -1.73 3.80
C LEU A 71 -14.26 -0.80 3.70
N TRP A 72 -14.61 -0.39 2.49
CA TRP A 72 -15.80 0.43 2.24
C TRP A 72 -16.43 0.05 0.91
N GLY A 73 -17.73 -0.25 0.91
CA GLY A 73 -18.47 -0.59 -0.31
C GLY A 73 -17.94 -1.82 -1.06
N GLY A 74 -17.35 -2.80 -0.35
CA GLY A 74 -16.73 -3.99 -0.98
C GLY A 74 -15.32 -3.77 -1.54
N ILE A 75 -14.77 -2.57 -1.37
CA ILE A 75 -13.44 -2.19 -1.84
C ILE A 75 -12.50 -2.04 -0.64
N TYR A 76 -11.35 -2.70 -0.69
CA TYR A 76 -10.26 -2.47 0.24
C TYR A 76 -9.42 -1.29 -0.23
N TYR A 77 -9.17 -0.34 0.66
CA TYR A 77 -8.30 0.82 0.44
C TYR A 77 -7.13 0.75 1.41
N PHE A 78 -5.92 0.91 0.88
CA PHE A 78 -4.68 0.84 1.65
C PHE A 78 -3.98 2.19 1.67
N TYR A 79 -3.57 2.59 2.86
CA TYR A 79 -2.95 3.88 3.12
C TYR A 79 -1.65 3.65 3.87
N CYS A 80 -0.57 4.31 3.44
CA CYS A 80 0.66 4.39 4.19
C CYS A 80 1.05 5.85 4.33
N ARG A 81 1.72 6.18 5.44
CA ARG A 81 2.13 7.56 5.69
C ARG A 81 3.50 7.93 5.15
N ASP A 82 4.34 6.93 4.97
CA ASP A 82 5.76 7.06 4.70
C ASP A 82 6.17 5.93 3.77
N ALA A 83 6.57 6.28 2.54
CA ALA A 83 6.97 5.30 1.54
C ALA A 83 8.26 4.57 1.91
N GLY A 84 9.17 5.20 2.66
CA GLY A 84 10.41 4.56 3.11
C GLY A 84 10.14 3.45 4.13
N VAL A 85 9.28 3.73 5.11
CA VAL A 85 8.87 2.72 6.10
C VAL A 85 8.10 1.57 5.43
N TYR A 86 7.25 1.89 4.46
CA TYR A 86 6.59 0.87 3.64
C TYR A 86 7.59 -0.03 2.92
N TRP A 87 8.58 0.56 2.25
CA TRP A 87 9.58 -0.15 1.47
C TRP A 87 10.39 -1.11 2.36
N GLU A 88 10.88 -0.62 3.51
CA GLU A 88 11.61 -1.44 4.48
C GLU A 88 10.76 -2.59 5.04
N GLU A 89 9.52 -2.32 5.46
CA GLU A 89 8.68 -3.36 6.04
C GLU A 89 8.28 -4.42 5.01
N LEU A 90 7.96 -4.00 3.78
CA LEU A 90 7.59 -4.92 2.71
C LEU A 90 8.78 -5.78 2.29
N ALA A 91 9.96 -5.19 2.04
CA ALA A 91 11.16 -5.93 1.69
C ALA A 91 11.50 -7.01 2.74
N ASN A 92 11.39 -6.67 4.03
CA ASN A 92 11.62 -7.63 5.11
C ASN A 92 10.62 -8.79 5.11
N ILE A 93 9.36 -8.56 4.72
CA ILE A 93 8.35 -9.62 4.62
C ILE A 93 8.64 -10.52 3.41
N LEU A 94 8.98 -9.93 2.26
CA LEU A 94 9.28 -10.67 1.04
C LEU A 94 10.55 -11.52 1.20
N ASP A 95 11.61 -10.97 1.79
CA ASP A 95 12.85 -11.70 2.08
C ASP A 95 12.64 -12.91 2.99
N ARG A 96 11.69 -12.83 3.93
CA ARG A 96 11.35 -13.95 4.81
C ARG A 96 10.58 -15.03 4.06
N LYS A 97 9.59 -14.64 3.25
CA LYS A 97 8.84 -15.57 2.40
C LYS A 97 9.75 -16.33 1.44
N GLN A 98 10.67 -15.64 0.77
CA GLN A 98 11.60 -16.26 -0.17
C GLN A 98 12.45 -17.35 0.52
N LYS A 99 12.94 -17.09 1.73
CA LYS A 99 13.73 -18.06 2.50
C LYS A 99 12.92 -19.27 2.94
N GLU A 100 11.63 -19.09 3.25
CA GLU A 100 10.73 -20.19 3.59
C GLU A 100 10.41 -21.10 2.39
N GLU A 101 10.47 -20.58 1.16
CA GLU A 101 10.25 -21.35 -0.07
C GLU A 101 11.51 -22.14 -0.53
N ASP A 102 12.70 -21.69 -0.12
CA ASP A 102 13.98 -22.31 -0.48
C ASP A 102 14.42 -23.46 0.48
N GLU A 103 13.69 -23.67 1.59
CA GLU A 103 13.93 -24.72 2.61
C GLU A 103 13.01 -25.95 2.44
#